data_AF-A0A6A5A167-F1
#
_entry.id   AF-A0A6A5A167-F1
#
_cell.length_a   1.000
_cell.length_b   1.000
_cell.length_c   1.000
_cell.angle_alpha   90.00
_cell.angle_beta   90.00
_cell.angle_gamma   90.00
#
_symmetry.space_group_name_H-M   'P 1'
#
loop_
_entity.id
_entity.type
_entity.pdbx_description
1 polymer ?
#
loop_
_entity_poly.entity_id
_entity_poly.type
_entity_poly.pdbx_seq_one_letter_code
_entity_poly.pdbx_strand_id
1 'polypeptide(L)'
;MPRNSTITDDEYDEITSYVKSERPRGLTKEERLDILRLHAHFRRVNVDSASEHIASTLGRSKEVVHEVWKQYRDTKVLLVKQLPANNSTHTSRVPKTKAVLRLIVEFVRERRRPRTRVVAKDVMPVLKQHGHVAYDETDNKHTKASLRSIQDYLLSRGFKRGQKKGQVKYGLTDEVVIARDMYIKYMSGTIELTPHRPLIYMDESYIHHNYARYNDSLYYPDDKLSQAPKPKHKGKRLCFIAGILDDGHDGSKLLATRVFRGGSRQTKDYHGMFNHAYFVNWMKELMDELDVLGKSGAVIVMDNASYHKGVPHDTPKGT
;
A
#
# COMPACT_ATOMS: atom_id res chain seq x y z
N MET A 1 -29.74 -19.17 -57.58
CA MET A 1 -29.10 -17.84 -57.40
C MET A 1 -29.76 -17.19 -56.20
N PRO A 2 -29.08 -16.99 -55.06
CA PRO A 2 -29.72 -16.35 -53.92
C PRO A 2 -30.09 -14.92 -54.28
N ARG A 3 -31.33 -14.53 -53.94
CA ARG A 3 -31.88 -13.17 -54.09
C ARG A 3 -31.01 -12.21 -53.28
N ASN A 4 -30.66 -11.06 -53.87
CA ASN A 4 -30.09 -9.94 -53.12
C ASN A 4 -31.05 -9.58 -51.98
N SER A 5 -30.68 -9.91 -50.75
CA SER A 5 -31.33 -9.41 -49.55
C SER A 5 -31.01 -7.92 -49.45
N THR A 6 -32.01 -7.07 -49.66
CA THR A 6 -31.89 -5.64 -49.34
C THR A 6 -31.86 -5.51 -47.81
N ILE A 7 -30.86 -4.81 -47.28
CA ILE A 7 -30.77 -4.46 -45.85
C ILE A 7 -31.70 -3.29 -45.53
N THR A 8 -32.17 -3.19 -44.29
CA THR A 8 -32.95 -2.03 -43.83
C THR A 8 -32.04 -0.86 -43.48
N ASP A 9 -32.59 0.36 -43.40
CA ASP A 9 -31.83 1.56 -43.01
C ASP A 9 -31.29 1.43 -41.57
N ASP A 10 -32.05 0.80 -40.66
CA ASP A 10 -31.62 0.54 -39.28
C ASP A 10 -30.39 -0.41 -39.23
N GLU A 11 -30.39 -1.46 -40.05
CA GLU A 11 -29.25 -2.39 -40.18
C GLU A 11 -28.02 -1.68 -40.77
N TYR A 12 -28.24 -0.76 -41.72
CA TYR A 12 -27.17 0.06 -42.29
C TYR A 12 -26.52 0.98 -41.26
N ASP A 13 -27.33 1.64 -40.43
CA ASP A 13 -26.86 2.54 -39.37
C ASP A 13 -26.13 1.80 -38.24
N GLU A 14 -26.59 0.60 -37.88
CA GLU A 14 -25.93 -0.29 -36.91
C GLU A 14 -24.52 -0.67 -37.39
N ILE A 15 -24.40 -1.16 -38.63
CA ILE A 15 -23.12 -1.57 -39.23
C ILE A 15 -22.18 -0.37 -39.35
N THR A 16 -22.69 0.78 -39.79
CA THR A 16 -21.89 2.00 -39.94
C THR A 16 -21.37 2.52 -38.60
N SER A 17 -22.17 2.39 -37.55
CA SER A 17 -21.78 2.76 -36.17
C SER A 17 -20.70 1.84 -35.62
N TYR A 18 -20.81 0.52 -35.83
CA TYR A 18 -19.78 -0.44 -35.44
C TYR A 18 -18.45 -0.20 -36.17
N VAL A 19 -18.50 0.06 -37.49
CA VAL A 19 -17.30 0.41 -38.26
C VAL A 19 -16.64 1.68 -37.73
N LYS A 20 -17.44 2.66 -37.28
CA LYS A 20 -16.92 3.89 -36.68
C LYS A 20 -16.26 3.67 -35.31
N SER A 21 -16.73 2.73 -34.50
CA SER A 21 -16.13 2.42 -33.19
C SER A 21 -14.82 1.67 -33.29
N GLU A 22 -14.70 0.75 -34.25
CA GLU A 22 -13.50 -0.09 -34.42
C GLU A 22 -12.36 0.62 -35.19
N ARG A 23 -12.67 1.71 -35.91
CA ARG A 23 -11.68 2.42 -36.70
C ARG A 23 -10.66 3.17 -35.85
N PRO A 24 -9.35 3.08 -36.17
CA PRO A 24 -8.34 3.89 -35.49
C PRO A 24 -8.52 5.38 -35.81
N ARG A 25 -8.04 6.22 -34.89
CA ARG A 25 -8.15 7.68 -35.00
C ARG A 25 -7.39 8.27 -36.20
N GLY A 26 -6.36 7.57 -36.69
CA GLY A 26 -5.60 7.93 -37.88
C GLY A 26 -5.96 7.03 -39.07
N LEU A 27 -5.96 7.58 -40.28
CA LEU A 27 -6.22 6.84 -41.52
C LEU A 27 -5.05 5.90 -41.84
N THR A 28 -5.31 4.60 -41.91
CA THR A 28 -4.26 3.57 -42.12
C THR A 28 -3.75 3.55 -43.56
N LYS A 29 -2.71 2.76 -43.83
CA LYS A 29 -2.17 2.62 -45.20
C LYS A 29 -3.17 1.91 -46.10
N GLU A 30 -3.82 0.88 -45.57
CA GLU A 30 -4.80 0.04 -46.23
C GLU A 30 -6.01 0.87 -46.64
N GLU A 31 -6.54 1.69 -45.72
CA GLU A 31 -7.67 2.57 -46.02
C GLU A 31 -7.34 3.62 -47.09
N ARG A 32 -6.09 4.13 -47.12
CA ARG A 32 -5.63 5.04 -48.18
C ARG A 32 -5.56 4.34 -49.54
N LEU A 33 -5.16 3.07 -49.56
CA LEU A 33 -5.12 2.27 -50.79
C LEU A 33 -6.52 1.99 -51.32
N ASP A 34 -7.48 1.71 -50.44
CA ASP A 34 -8.88 1.49 -50.82
C ASP A 34 -9.51 2.76 -51.41
N ILE A 35 -9.28 3.93 -50.79
CA ILE A 35 -9.68 5.24 -51.34
C ILE A 35 -9.12 5.42 -52.76
N LEU A 36 -7.84 5.11 -52.96
CA LEU A 36 -7.19 5.27 -54.26
C LEU A 36 -7.75 4.30 -55.30
N ARG A 37 -8.03 3.05 -54.91
CA ARG A 37 -8.63 2.04 -55.78
C ARG A 37 -10.03 2.44 -56.23
N LEU A 38 -10.85 2.97 -55.33
CA LEU A 38 -12.19 3.47 -55.65
C LEU A 38 -12.13 4.69 -56.59
N HIS A 39 -11.19 5.60 -56.38
CA HIS A 39 -10.98 6.70 -57.33
C HIS A 39 -10.64 6.22 -58.73
N ALA A 40 -9.75 5.22 -58.86
CA ALA A 40 -9.41 4.65 -60.16
C ALA A 40 -10.63 4.00 -60.83
N HIS A 41 -11.48 3.32 -60.06
CA HIS A 41 -12.70 2.69 -60.56
C HIS A 41 -13.75 3.71 -61.02
N PHE A 42 -14.17 4.63 -60.13
CA PHE A 42 -15.22 5.60 -60.44
C PHE A 42 -14.83 6.57 -61.56
N ARG A 43 -13.55 6.96 -61.64
CA ARG A 43 -13.06 7.80 -62.75
C ARG A 43 -12.96 7.04 -64.07
N ARG A 44 -12.71 5.71 -64.06
CA ARG A 44 -12.75 4.88 -65.27
C ARG A 44 -14.16 4.76 -65.83
N VAL A 45 -15.16 4.67 -64.96
CA VAL A 45 -16.58 4.59 -65.33
C VAL A 45 -17.19 5.98 -65.59
N ASN A 46 -16.37 7.04 -65.54
CA ASN A 46 -16.74 8.44 -65.76
C ASN A 46 -17.90 8.92 -64.87
N VAL A 47 -17.88 8.53 -63.59
CA VAL A 47 -18.86 8.98 -62.60
C VAL A 47 -18.54 10.40 -62.15
N ASP A 48 -19.51 11.30 -62.32
CA ASP A 48 -19.46 12.67 -61.82
C ASP A 48 -19.36 12.68 -60.29
N SER A 49 -18.62 13.64 -59.72
CA SER A 49 -18.43 13.74 -58.27
C SER A 49 -17.91 12.43 -57.61
N ALA A 50 -16.98 11.72 -58.26
CA ALA A 50 -16.38 10.48 -57.74
C ALA A 50 -15.92 10.59 -56.27
N SER A 51 -15.39 11.74 -55.86
CA SER A 51 -14.93 11.96 -54.48
C SER A 51 -16.06 11.99 -53.44
N GLU A 52 -17.25 12.47 -53.81
CA GLU A 52 -18.41 12.53 -52.92
C GLU A 52 -19.01 11.15 -52.72
N HIS A 53 -19.09 10.36 -53.79
CA HIS A 53 -19.49 8.96 -53.74
C HIS A 53 -18.55 8.16 -52.84
N ILE A 54 -17.23 8.31 -53.02
CA ILE A 54 -16.24 7.61 -52.19
C ILE A 54 -16.30 8.04 -50.72
N ALA A 55 -16.47 9.35 -50.47
CA ALA A 55 -16.61 9.87 -49.11
C ALA A 55 -17.83 9.26 -48.39
N SER A 56 -18.97 9.19 -49.09
CA SER A 56 -20.19 8.55 -48.59
C SER A 56 -20.01 7.04 -48.37
N THR A 57 -19.53 6.31 -49.38
CA THR A 57 -19.34 4.85 -49.32
C THR A 57 -18.37 4.42 -48.23
N LEU A 58 -17.27 5.16 -48.02
CA LEU A 58 -16.28 4.82 -47.01
C LEU A 58 -16.55 5.46 -45.64
N GLY A 59 -17.53 6.37 -45.51
CA GLY A 59 -17.78 7.13 -44.30
C GLY A 59 -16.59 8.01 -43.91
N ARG A 60 -15.97 8.68 -44.89
CA ARG A 60 -14.81 9.59 -44.69
C ARG A 60 -15.15 10.98 -45.23
N SER A 61 -14.48 12.02 -44.71
CA SER A 61 -14.72 13.36 -45.21
C SER A 61 -14.18 13.54 -46.63
N LYS A 62 -14.84 14.39 -47.42
CA LYS A 62 -14.45 14.70 -48.80
C LYS A 62 -13.02 15.25 -48.88
N GLU A 63 -12.60 16.02 -47.87
CA GLU A 63 -11.27 16.61 -47.77
C GLU A 63 -10.20 15.52 -47.68
N VAL A 64 -10.43 14.49 -46.85
CA VAL A 64 -9.50 13.37 -46.68
C VAL A 64 -9.37 12.56 -47.97
N VAL A 65 -10.50 12.27 -48.62
CA VAL A 65 -10.53 11.54 -49.89
C VAL A 65 -9.78 12.33 -50.98
N HIS A 66 -10.04 13.64 -51.08
CA HIS A 66 -9.31 14.54 -51.98
C HIS A 66 -7.81 14.61 -51.68
N GLU A 67 -7.43 14.70 -50.40
CA GLU A 67 -6.02 14.77 -49.98
C GLU A 67 -5.26 13.52 -50.43
N VAL A 68 -5.84 12.33 -50.23
CA VAL A 68 -5.24 11.05 -50.62
C VAL A 68 -5.04 10.97 -52.14
N TRP A 69 -6.07 11.35 -52.92
CA TRP A 69 -5.98 11.36 -54.38
C TRP A 69 -4.91 12.35 -54.88
N LYS A 70 -4.91 13.57 -54.33
CA LYS A 70 -3.93 14.61 -54.67
C LYS A 70 -2.51 14.15 -54.35
N GLN A 71 -2.30 13.62 -53.14
CA GLN A 71 -0.99 13.11 -52.71
C GLN A 71 -0.45 12.05 -53.68
N TYR A 72 -1.28 11.07 -54.06
CA TYR A 72 -0.85 10.03 -54.99
C TYR A 72 -0.60 10.58 -56.40
N ARG A 73 -1.44 11.49 -56.90
CA ARG A 73 -1.24 12.08 -58.22
C ARG A 73 0.10 12.83 -58.29
N ASP A 74 0.43 13.57 -57.25
CA ASP A 74 1.57 14.47 -57.20
C ASP A 74 2.89 13.71 -56.87
N THR A 75 2.85 12.66 -56.03
CA THR A 75 4.07 11.98 -55.53
C THR A 75 4.17 10.49 -55.91
N LYS A 76 3.10 9.88 -56.41
CA LYS A 76 2.97 8.42 -56.65
C LYS A 76 3.19 7.54 -55.42
N VAL A 77 3.19 8.13 -54.22
CA VAL A 77 3.39 7.42 -52.95
C VAL A 77 2.30 7.85 -51.95
N LEU A 78 1.81 6.91 -51.15
CA LEU A 78 0.89 7.18 -50.05
C LEU A 78 1.66 7.17 -48.73
N LEU A 79 1.73 8.32 -48.06
CA LEU A 79 2.33 8.42 -46.72
C LEU A 79 1.24 8.38 -45.66
N VAL A 80 1.39 7.50 -44.68
CA VAL A 80 0.54 7.48 -43.49
C VAL A 80 1.00 8.60 -42.56
N LYS A 81 0.12 9.57 -42.28
CA LYS A 81 0.39 10.59 -41.24
C LYS A 81 0.44 9.88 -39.89
N GLN A 82 1.58 9.93 -39.22
CA GLN A 82 1.68 9.53 -37.82
C GLN A 82 0.86 10.51 -36.98
N LEU A 83 0.05 10.00 -36.05
CA LEU A 83 -0.69 10.85 -35.12
C LEU A 83 0.32 11.65 -34.27
N PRO A 84 0.05 12.93 -33.95
CA PRO A 84 0.92 13.69 -33.06
C PRO A 84 0.97 13.00 -31.69
N ALA A 85 2.13 12.42 -31.38
CA ALA A 85 2.46 11.94 -30.04
C ALA A 85 3.09 13.10 -29.24
N ASN A 86 2.70 13.26 -27.97
CA ASN A 86 3.28 14.28 -27.11
C ASN A 86 4.70 13.87 -26.70
N ASN A 87 5.66 14.14 -27.57
CA ASN A 87 7.07 13.81 -27.36
C ASN A 87 7.85 14.92 -26.62
N SER A 88 7.16 15.96 -26.11
CA SER A 88 7.82 17.03 -25.37
C SER A 88 8.24 16.55 -23.97
N THR A 89 9.54 16.48 -23.74
CA THR A 89 10.10 16.26 -22.40
C THR A 89 10.01 17.56 -21.60
N HIS A 90 8.97 17.68 -20.78
CA HIS A 90 8.86 18.82 -19.86
C HIS A 90 9.97 18.77 -18.81
N THR A 91 10.55 19.94 -18.50
CA THR A 91 11.54 20.10 -17.43
C THR A 91 10.94 19.71 -16.08
N SER A 92 11.52 18.71 -15.42
CA SER A 92 11.10 18.29 -14.08
C SER A 92 11.63 19.27 -13.03
N ARG A 93 10.83 19.55 -12.00
CA ARG A 93 11.20 20.41 -10.86
C ARG A 93 12.40 19.87 -10.07
N VAL A 94 12.64 18.56 -10.08
CA VAL A 94 13.83 17.95 -9.45
C VAL A 94 14.82 17.55 -10.55
N PRO A 95 16.06 18.08 -10.55
CA PRO A 95 17.05 17.73 -11.56
C PRO A 95 17.34 16.22 -11.59
N LYS A 96 17.26 15.63 -12.79
CA LYS A 96 17.48 14.20 -13.03
C LYS A 96 18.98 13.82 -13.11
N THR A 97 19.84 14.48 -12.34
CA THR A 97 21.29 14.27 -12.37
C THR A 97 21.74 13.16 -11.40
N LYS A 98 22.91 12.57 -11.66
CA LYS A 98 23.53 11.58 -10.75
C LYS A 98 23.95 12.20 -9.42
N ALA A 99 24.28 13.49 -9.40
CA ALA A 99 24.66 14.23 -8.20
C ALA A 99 23.49 14.32 -7.20
N VAL A 100 22.29 14.67 -7.67
CA VAL A 100 21.08 14.72 -6.83
C VAL A 100 20.74 13.34 -6.27
N LEU A 101 20.85 12.28 -7.09
CA LEU A 101 20.61 10.92 -6.62
C LEU A 101 21.61 10.52 -5.53
N ARG A 102 22.90 10.80 -5.73
CA ARG A 102 23.96 10.50 -4.76
C ARG A 102 23.72 11.23 -3.43
N LEU A 103 23.39 12.52 -3.47
CA LEU A 103 23.08 13.32 -2.30
C LEU A 103 21.92 12.72 -1.49
N ILE A 104 20.82 12.34 -2.14
CA ILE A 104 19.67 11.73 -1.46
C ILE A 104 20.04 10.37 -0.87
N VAL A 105 20.79 9.55 -1.60
CA VAL A 105 21.24 8.23 -1.12
C VAL A 105 22.15 8.37 0.11
N GLU A 106 23.12 9.29 0.08
CA GLU A 106 24.02 9.57 1.22
C GLU A 106 23.25 10.08 2.43
N PHE A 107 22.34 11.04 2.25
CA PHE A 107 21.48 11.53 3.32
C PHE A 107 20.64 10.42 3.97
N VAL A 108 20.00 9.59 3.15
CA VAL A 108 19.21 8.44 3.65
C VAL A 108 20.11 7.45 4.39
N ARG A 109 21.34 7.22 3.90
CA ARG A 109 22.31 6.31 4.53
C ARG A 109 22.78 6.83 5.89
N GLU A 110 23.08 8.12 6.01
CA GLU A 110 23.49 8.75 7.26
C GLU A 110 22.40 8.67 8.32
N ARG A 111 21.15 8.98 7.95
CA ARG A 111 19.99 8.91 8.86
C ARG A 111 19.62 7.49 9.25
N ARG A 112 19.93 6.49 8.40
CA ARG A 112 19.74 5.07 8.72
C ARG A 112 20.69 4.54 9.79
N ARG A 113 21.92 5.08 9.90
CA ARG A 113 22.90 4.66 10.94
C ARG A 113 22.33 4.77 12.37
N PRO A 114 21.73 5.91 12.79
CA PRO A 114 21.06 6.04 14.08
C PRO A 114 19.61 5.52 14.10
N ARG A 115 19.14 4.83 13.04
CA ARG A 115 17.74 4.37 12.88
C ARG A 115 16.71 5.51 12.88
N THR A 116 17.09 6.70 12.43
CA THR A 116 16.16 7.83 12.27
C THR A 116 15.30 7.61 11.03
N ARG A 117 13.99 7.80 11.18
CA ARG A 117 13.04 7.72 10.06
C ARG A 117 13.32 8.84 9.05
N VAL A 118 13.28 8.49 7.77
CA VAL A 118 13.35 9.43 6.65
C VAL A 118 12.14 9.26 5.75
N VAL A 119 11.48 10.37 5.39
CA VAL A 119 10.43 10.46 4.39
C VAL A 119 10.75 11.52 3.34
N ALA A 120 9.95 11.58 2.27
CA ALA A 120 10.09 12.61 1.22
C ALA A 120 10.10 14.03 1.80
N LYS A 121 9.33 14.30 2.87
CA LYS A 121 9.33 15.59 3.58
C LYS A 121 10.69 15.97 4.16
N ASP A 122 11.48 15.00 4.62
CA ASP A 122 12.83 15.22 5.17
C ASP A 122 13.87 15.44 4.06
N VAL A 123 13.59 14.94 2.85
CA VAL A 123 14.44 15.13 1.67
C VAL A 123 14.24 16.54 1.06
N MET A 124 13.06 17.14 1.20
CA MET A 124 12.76 18.48 0.70
C MET A 124 13.76 19.56 1.15
N PRO A 125 14.02 19.76 2.46
CA PRO A 125 14.94 20.80 2.91
C PRO A 125 16.38 20.51 2.46
N VAL A 126 16.78 19.24 2.36
CA VAL A 126 18.11 18.86 1.86
C VAL A 126 18.30 19.31 0.42
N LEU A 127 17.31 19.06 -0.44
CA LEU A 127 17.36 19.47 -1.85
C LEU A 127 17.29 21.00 -2.02
N LYS A 128 16.57 21.70 -1.14
CA LYS A 128 16.55 23.17 -1.13
C LYS A 128 17.88 23.77 -0.69
N GLN A 129 18.47 23.25 0.39
CA GLN A 129 19.77 23.69 0.90
C GLN A 129 20.89 23.55 -0.14
N HIS A 130 20.85 22.51 -0.96
CA HIS A 130 21.83 22.26 -2.03
C HIS A 130 21.46 22.96 -3.36
N GLY A 131 20.44 23.82 -3.37
CA GLY A 131 20.04 24.60 -4.55
C GLY A 131 19.39 23.78 -5.67
N HIS A 132 18.95 22.54 -5.40
CA HIS A 132 18.35 21.66 -6.40
C HIS A 132 16.85 21.83 -6.54
N VAL A 133 16.16 22.38 -5.53
CA VAL A 133 14.73 22.67 -5.57
C VAL A 133 14.48 24.01 -4.90
N ALA A 134 13.73 24.90 -5.56
CA ALA A 134 13.25 26.14 -4.97
C ALA A 134 11.76 26.01 -4.62
N TYR A 135 11.41 26.35 -3.38
CA TYR A 135 10.02 26.48 -2.95
C TYR A 135 9.90 27.46 -1.79
N ASP A 136 8.76 28.16 -1.76
CA ASP A 136 8.38 29.02 -0.66
C ASP A 136 7.83 28.16 0.48
N GLU A 137 8.40 28.34 1.67
CA GLU A 137 7.99 27.64 2.89
C GLU A 137 6.77 28.28 3.54
N THR A 138 6.51 29.55 3.24
CA THR A 138 5.35 30.30 3.75
C THR A 138 4.08 29.97 2.98
N ASP A 139 4.21 29.58 1.70
CA ASP A 139 3.09 29.11 0.88
C ASP A 139 2.91 27.57 0.94
N ASN A 140 1.81 27.17 1.57
CA ASN A 140 1.38 25.79 1.68
C ASN A 140 1.16 25.12 0.31
N LYS A 141 0.71 25.87 -0.71
CA LYS A 141 0.49 25.35 -2.07
C LYS A 141 1.81 25.03 -2.76
N HIS A 142 2.78 25.94 -2.72
CA HIS A 142 4.13 25.71 -3.23
C HIS A 142 4.85 24.57 -2.50
N THR A 143 4.70 24.47 -1.19
CA THR A 143 5.27 23.38 -0.39
C THR A 143 4.67 22.02 -0.79
N LYS A 144 3.34 21.92 -0.89
CA LYS A 144 2.66 20.67 -1.31
C LYS A 144 3.03 20.26 -2.74
N ALA A 145 3.09 21.20 -3.67
CA ALA A 145 3.49 20.92 -5.05
C ALA A 145 4.93 20.39 -5.12
N SER A 146 5.84 20.98 -4.35
CA SER A 146 7.24 20.55 -4.30
C SER A 146 7.41 19.19 -3.63
N LEU A 147 6.64 18.90 -2.58
CA LEU A 147 6.60 17.57 -1.97
C LEU A 147 6.17 16.51 -2.98
N ARG A 148 5.11 16.76 -3.77
CA ARG A 148 4.66 15.84 -4.83
C ARG A 148 5.74 15.60 -5.87
N SER A 149 6.39 16.64 -6.38
CA SER A 149 7.49 16.48 -7.33
C SER A 149 8.65 15.64 -6.78
N ILE A 150 8.94 15.76 -5.48
CA ILE A 150 9.97 14.95 -4.81
C ILE A 150 9.51 13.51 -4.62
N GLN A 151 8.25 13.27 -4.27
CA GLN A 151 7.66 11.93 -4.21
C GLN A 151 7.75 11.23 -5.57
N ASP A 152 7.35 11.91 -6.64
CA ASP A 152 7.40 11.39 -8.01
C ASP A 152 8.85 11.11 -8.44
N TYR A 153 9.78 12.00 -8.09
CA TYR A 153 11.21 11.78 -8.34
C TYR A 153 11.71 10.51 -7.63
N LEU A 154 11.45 10.39 -6.33
CA LEU A 154 11.90 9.24 -5.52
C LEU A 154 11.32 7.92 -6.07
N LEU A 155 10.03 7.91 -6.43
CA LEU A 155 9.39 6.75 -7.06
C LEU A 155 10.03 6.42 -8.41
N SER A 156 10.24 7.42 -9.28
CA SER A 156 10.84 7.23 -10.60
C SER A 156 12.29 6.71 -10.54
N ARG A 157 12.99 6.96 -9.43
CA ARG A 157 14.34 6.45 -9.18
C ARG A 157 14.37 5.10 -8.48
N GLY A 158 13.21 4.57 -8.09
CA GLY A 158 13.10 3.25 -7.47
C GLY A 158 13.23 3.24 -5.95
N PHE A 159 13.16 4.39 -5.27
CA PHE A 159 13.10 4.40 -3.81
C PHE A 159 11.83 3.70 -3.32
N LYS A 160 11.96 2.96 -2.22
CA LYS A 160 10.85 2.20 -1.60
C LYS A 160 10.66 2.62 -0.15
N ARG A 161 9.45 2.34 0.36
CA ARG A 161 9.03 2.61 1.74
C ARG A 161 8.67 1.29 2.41
N GLY A 162 9.06 1.09 3.67
CA GLY A 162 8.74 -0.12 4.43
C GLY A 162 9.95 -1.02 4.69
N GLN A 163 9.68 -2.15 5.37
CA GLN A 163 10.65 -3.22 5.58
C GLN A 163 10.88 -3.98 4.28
N LYS A 164 12.13 -4.45 4.05
CA LYS A 164 12.38 -5.51 3.06
C LYS A 164 11.60 -6.73 3.54
N LYS A 165 10.56 -7.14 2.81
CA LYS A 165 9.71 -8.28 3.20
C LYS A 165 10.58 -9.52 3.37
N GLY A 166 10.64 -10.01 4.60
CA GLY A 166 11.25 -11.27 4.99
C GLY A 166 10.40 -11.86 6.11
N GLN A 167 9.74 -12.97 5.80
CA GLN A 167 8.97 -13.89 6.63
C GLN A 167 7.44 -13.80 6.55
N VAL A 168 6.91 -14.90 6.00
CA VAL A 168 5.52 -15.32 5.86
C VAL A 168 4.99 -15.66 7.26
N LYS A 169 3.77 -15.21 7.57
CA LYS A 169 3.09 -15.55 8.82
C LYS A 169 2.73 -17.04 8.81
N TYR A 170 3.07 -17.75 9.88
CA TYR A 170 2.66 -19.13 10.14
C TYR A 170 1.14 -19.28 10.03
N GLY A 171 0.66 -20.25 9.25
CA GLY A 171 -0.75 -20.65 9.24
C GLY A 171 -1.16 -21.24 10.59
N LEU A 172 -2.43 -21.05 10.97
CA LEU A 172 -3.00 -21.69 12.17
C LEU A 172 -3.23 -23.18 11.89
N THR A 173 -3.01 -24.04 12.88
CA THR A 173 -3.38 -25.47 12.80
C THR A 173 -4.87 -25.65 13.11
N ASP A 174 -5.46 -26.78 12.69
CA ASP A 174 -6.87 -27.06 12.90
C ASP A 174 -7.24 -27.16 14.39
N GLU A 175 -6.35 -27.67 15.24
CA GLU A 175 -6.56 -27.73 16.68
C GLU A 175 -6.66 -26.34 17.30
N VAL A 176 -5.83 -25.39 16.85
CA VAL A 176 -5.88 -23.99 17.29
C VAL A 176 -7.17 -23.33 16.83
N VAL A 177 -7.65 -23.65 15.62
CA VAL A 177 -8.94 -23.14 15.12
C VAL A 177 -10.08 -23.61 16.01
N ILE A 178 -10.13 -24.91 16.35
CA ILE A 178 -11.16 -25.48 17.23
C ILE A 178 -11.11 -24.84 18.63
N ALA A 179 -9.92 -24.72 19.23
CA ALA A 179 -9.77 -24.10 20.54
C ALA A 179 -10.21 -22.62 20.55
N ARG A 180 -9.94 -21.88 19.47
CA ARG A 180 -10.39 -20.49 19.33
C ARG A 180 -11.90 -20.39 19.15
N ASP A 181 -12.52 -21.30 18.41
CA ASP A 181 -13.98 -21.35 18.27
C ASP A 181 -14.67 -21.62 19.62
N MET A 182 -14.17 -22.58 20.39
CA MET A 182 -14.66 -22.84 21.76
C MET A 182 -14.50 -21.62 22.68
N TYR A 183 -13.33 -20.97 22.63
CA TYR A 183 -13.08 -19.75 23.40
C TYR A 183 -14.07 -18.63 23.02
N ILE A 184 -14.29 -18.39 21.73
CA ILE A 184 -15.23 -17.35 21.27
C ILE A 184 -16.65 -17.65 21.76
N LYS A 185 -17.13 -18.90 21.62
CA LYS A 185 -18.45 -19.30 22.11
C LYS A 185 -18.63 -19.04 23.61
N TYR A 186 -17.62 -19.39 24.41
CA TYR A 186 -17.63 -19.15 25.85
C TYR A 186 -17.63 -17.66 26.18
N MET A 187 -16.76 -16.88 25.53
CA MET A 187 -16.65 -15.44 25.80
C MET A 187 -17.87 -14.65 25.34
N SER A 188 -18.44 -14.96 24.17
CA SER A 188 -19.69 -14.36 23.69
C SER A 188 -20.82 -14.58 24.69
N GLY A 189 -21.02 -15.83 25.14
CA GLY A 189 -22.03 -16.12 26.17
C GLY A 189 -21.76 -15.40 27.49
N THR A 190 -20.49 -15.19 27.84
CA THR A 190 -20.12 -14.46 29.07
C THR A 190 -20.39 -12.97 28.96
N ILE A 191 -20.11 -12.36 27.82
CA ILE A 191 -20.32 -10.93 27.55
C ILE A 191 -21.82 -10.61 27.45
N GLU A 192 -22.63 -11.54 26.93
CA GLU A 192 -24.08 -11.39 26.78
C GLU A 192 -24.88 -11.64 28.07
N LEU A 193 -24.23 -12.09 29.15
CA LEU A 193 -24.90 -12.32 30.43
C LEU A 193 -25.49 -11.03 31.00
N THR A 194 -26.72 -11.13 31.50
CA THR A 194 -27.39 -10.09 32.27
C THR A 194 -27.71 -10.63 33.67
N PRO A 195 -27.20 -10.04 34.77
CA PRO A 195 -26.34 -8.84 34.81
C PRO A 195 -24.94 -9.11 34.25
N HIS A 196 -24.30 -8.05 33.73
CA HIS A 196 -22.95 -8.11 33.15
C HIS A 196 -21.96 -8.69 34.17
N ARG A 197 -21.25 -9.73 33.76
CA ARG A 197 -20.22 -10.35 34.59
C ARG A 197 -18.93 -9.53 34.45
N PRO A 198 -18.21 -9.19 35.54
CA PRO A 198 -16.94 -8.47 35.41
C PRO A 198 -15.91 -9.29 34.63
N LEU A 199 -15.35 -8.72 33.57
CA LEU A 199 -14.25 -9.33 32.80
C LEU A 199 -12.95 -8.59 33.11
N ILE A 200 -11.86 -9.32 33.34
CA ILE A 200 -10.53 -8.73 33.53
C ILE A 200 -9.62 -9.29 32.44
N TYR A 201 -9.17 -8.44 31.54
CA TYR A 201 -8.14 -8.78 30.57
C TYR A 201 -6.77 -8.40 31.11
N MET A 202 -5.86 -9.35 31.22
CA MET A 202 -4.50 -9.09 31.67
C MET A 202 -3.47 -9.54 30.65
N ASP A 203 -2.36 -8.82 30.59
CA ASP A 203 -1.20 -9.23 29.79
C ASP A 203 0.08 -8.60 30.34
N GLU A 204 1.21 -9.20 30.00
CA GLU A 204 2.55 -8.67 30.23
C GLU A 204 3.16 -8.15 28.95
N SER A 205 3.81 -7.00 29.05
CA SER A 205 4.50 -6.43 27.91
C SER A 205 5.75 -5.67 28.31
N TYR A 206 6.50 -5.23 27.30
CA TYR A 206 7.73 -4.48 27.52
C TYR A 206 8.01 -3.47 26.40
N ILE A 207 8.63 -2.35 26.78
CA ILE A 207 9.21 -1.39 25.85
C ILE A 207 10.72 -1.59 25.85
N HIS A 208 11.27 -1.99 24.71
CA HIS A 208 12.72 -2.12 24.55
C HIS A 208 13.37 -0.75 24.43
N HIS A 209 14.52 -0.52 25.07
CA HIS A 209 15.20 0.79 24.99
C HIS A 209 15.65 1.17 23.56
N ASN A 210 15.84 0.18 22.67
CA ASN A 210 16.09 0.39 21.23
C ASN A 210 14.81 0.29 20.38
N TYR A 211 13.61 0.40 20.98
CA TYR A 211 12.36 0.33 20.24
C TYR A 211 12.34 1.41 19.15
N ALA A 212 12.09 0.98 17.91
CA ALA A 212 11.94 1.88 16.78
C ALA A 212 10.46 1.96 16.43
N ARG A 213 9.84 3.11 16.69
CA ARG A 213 8.42 3.38 16.42
C ARG A 213 8.04 3.24 14.93
N TYR A 214 9.01 3.39 14.03
CA TYR A 214 8.75 3.54 12.60
C TYR A 214 9.46 2.47 11.78
N ASN A 215 8.66 1.66 11.08
CA ASN A 215 9.13 0.59 10.19
C ASN A 215 9.03 0.97 8.70
N ASP A 216 8.77 2.25 8.40
CA ASP A 216 8.41 2.76 7.09
C ASP A 216 9.44 3.75 6.51
N SER A 217 10.68 3.72 6.99
CA SER A 217 11.72 4.64 6.52
C SER A 217 12.07 4.40 5.05
N LEU A 218 12.29 5.48 4.30
CA LEU A 218 12.73 5.47 2.91
C LEU A 218 14.05 4.69 2.74
N TYR A 219 14.17 3.89 1.68
CA TYR A 219 15.44 3.27 1.23
C TYR A 219 15.61 3.30 -0.27
N TYR A 220 16.86 3.26 -0.70
CA TYR A 220 17.25 2.97 -2.07
C TYR A 220 17.60 1.47 -2.21
N PRO A 221 16.90 0.67 -3.04
CA PRO A 221 17.08 -0.78 -3.11
C PRO A 221 18.49 -1.24 -3.53
N ASP A 222 19.14 -0.48 -4.41
CA ASP A 222 20.44 -0.83 -5.00
C ASP A 222 21.63 -0.29 -4.20
N ASP A 223 21.39 0.40 -3.09
CA ASP A 223 22.46 0.84 -2.20
C ASP A 223 22.99 -0.35 -1.38
N LYS A 224 23.98 -1.06 -1.94
CA LYS A 224 24.67 -2.18 -1.27
C LYS A 224 25.36 -1.78 0.04
N LEU A 225 25.65 -0.49 0.23
CA LEU A 225 26.22 0.07 1.46
C LEU A 225 25.13 0.40 2.50
N SER A 226 23.85 0.45 2.10
CA SER A 226 22.70 0.59 3.01
C SER A 226 22.35 -0.77 3.65
N GLN A 227 23.28 -1.35 4.39
CA GLN A 227 22.94 -2.40 5.33
C GLN A 227 22.41 -1.75 6.61
N ALA A 228 21.12 -1.93 6.89
CA ALA A 228 20.57 -1.50 8.16
C ALA A 228 21.32 -2.25 9.28
N PRO A 229 21.72 -1.59 10.37
CA PRO A 229 22.29 -2.28 11.51
C PRO A 229 21.34 -3.38 11.96
N LYS A 230 21.86 -4.59 12.20
CA LYS A 230 21.08 -5.70 12.76
C LYS A 230 20.29 -5.17 13.96
N PRO A 231 18.97 -5.40 14.04
CA PRO A 231 18.19 -4.88 15.16
C PRO A 231 18.77 -5.39 16.48
N LYS A 232 18.97 -4.47 17.43
CA LYS A 232 19.53 -4.81 18.74
C LYS A 232 18.42 -5.30 19.64
N HIS A 233 18.31 -6.62 19.78
CA HIS A 233 17.28 -7.30 20.59
C HIS A 233 17.68 -7.55 22.06
N LYS A 234 18.92 -7.20 22.42
CA LYS A 234 19.44 -7.26 23.80
C LYS A 234 19.50 -5.85 24.40
N GLY A 235 19.22 -5.76 25.69
CA GLY A 235 19.42 -4.55 26.49
C GLY A 235 18.25 -4.27 27.44
N LYS A 236 18.25 -3.06 28.01
CA LYS A 236 17.29 -2.63 29.02
C LYS A 236 15.86 -2.61 28.49
N ARG A 237 14.92 -3.09 29.31
CA ARG A 237 13.49 -3.11 28.99
C ARG A 237 12.73 -2.40 30.10
N LEU A 238 11.69 -1.67 29.75
CA LEU A 238 10.67 -1.24 30.69
C LEU A 238 9.55 -2.29 30.61
N CYS A 239 9.48 -3.17 31.59
CA CYS A 239 8.48 -4.23 31.67
C CYS A 239 7.27 -3.73 32.44
N PHE A 240 6.08 -4.20 32.06
CA PHE A 240 4.85 -3.87 32.75
C PHE A 240 3.82 -4.99 32.65
N ILE A 241 2.94 -5.03 33.63
CA ILE A 241 1.77 -5.93 33.72
C ILE A 241 0.63 -5.12 34.31
N ALA A 242 -0.59 -5.34 33.81
CA ALA A 242 -1.80 -4.74 34.34
C ALA A 242 -3.02 -5.60 33.98
N GLY A 243 -4.07 -5.51 34.81
CA GLY A 243 -5.40 -5.99 34.47
C GLY A 243 -6.27 -4.84 33.99
N ILE A 244 -7.11 -5.07 33.00
CA ILE A 244 -8.12 -4.13 32.51
C ILE A 244 -9.47 -4.73 32.85
N LEU A 245 -10.15 -4.12 33.82
CA LEU A 245 -11.54 -4.43 34.16
C LEU A 245 -12.45 -3.85 33.08
N ASP A 246 -13.30 -4.70 32.52
CA ASP A 246 -14.46 -4.35 31.71
C ASP A 246 -15.73 -4.54 32.56
N ASP A 247 -16.34 -3.42 32.91
CA ASP A 247 -17.53 -3.32 33.75
C ASP A 247 -18.53 -2.33 33.13
N GLY A 248 -18.59 -2.31 31.79
CA GLY A 248 -19.41 -1.37 31.02
C GLY A 248 -18.77 0.02 30.85
N HIS A 249 -19.49 0.90 30.14
CA HIS A 249 -18.98 2.18 29.63
C HIS A 249 -18.27 3.06 30.67
N ASP A 250 -18.78 3.11 31.90
CA ASP A 250 -18.26 3.97 32.97
C ASP A 250 -17.55 3.19 34.10
N GLY A 251 -17.56 1.86 34.04
CA GLY A 251 -17.01 0.98 35.08
C GLY A 251 -15.59 0.47 34.76
N SER A 252 -15.11 0.62 33.52
CA SER A 252 -13.81 0.08 33.12
C SER A 252 -12.65 0.75 33.86
N LYS A 253 -11.72 -0.05 34.38
CA LYS A 253 -10.60 0.43 35.20
C LYS A 253 -9.33 -0.36 34.96
N LEU A 254 -8.18 0.31 35.03
CA LEU A 254 -6.88 -0.35 35.08
C LEU A 254 -6.57 -0.77 36.51
N LEU A 255 -6.24 -2.05 36.72
CA LEU A 255 -6.01 -2.68 38.01
C LEU A 255 -4.59 -3.24 38.13
N ALA A 256 -4.09 -3.31 39.36
CA ALA A 256 -2.82 -3.95 39.73
C ALA A 256 -1.65 -3.57 38.82
N THR A 257 -1.54 -2.30 38.42
CA THR A 257 -0.52 -1.89 37.43
C THR A 257 0.87 -1.89 38.05
N ARG A 258 1.79 -2.66 37.47
CA ARG A 258 3.20 -2.64 37.85
C ARG A 258 4.09 -2.31 36.66
N VAL A 259 5.05 -1.42 36.89
CA VAL A 259 6.06 -1.02 35.90
C VAL A 259 7.44 -1.10 36.53
N PHE A 260 8.37 -1.82 35.91
CA PHE A 260 9.72 -1.98 36.43
C PHE A 260 10.75 -2.12 35.31
N ARG A 261 12.03 -1.89 35.65
CA ARG A 261 13.13 -2.00 34.68
C ARG A 261 13.73 -3.39 34.69
N GLY A 262 13.88 -3.96 33.50
CA GLY A 262 14.51 -5.24 33.25
C GLY A 262 15.79 -5.18 32.43
N GLY A 263 16.57 -6.27 32.48
CA GLY A 263 17.64 -6.51 31.52
C GLY A 263 18.97 -5.79 31.76
N SER A 264 19.37 -5.55 33.02
CA SER A 264 20.72 -5.05 33.32
C SER A 264 21.80 -6.14 33.24
N ARG A 265 21.47 -7.41 33.51
CA ARG A 265 22.38 -8.58 33.44
C ARG A 265 21.73 -9.92 33.02
N GLN A 266 20.51 -9.93 32.50
CA GLN A 266 19.76 -11.16 32.20
C GLN A 266 19.33 -11.30 30.74
N THR A 267 19.04 -12.55 30.38
CA THR A 267 18.98 -13.17 29.05
C THR A 267 17.95 -12.55 28.10
N LYS A 268 17.98 -13.04 26.86
CA LYS A 268 17.21 -12.60 25.68
C LYS A 268 15.69 -12.48 25.93
N ASP A 269 15.17 -13.02 27.01
CA ASP A 269 13.74 -13.25 27.26
C ASP A 269 13.23 -12.47 28.47
N TYR A 270 12.01 -11.92 28.38
CA TYR A 270 11.34 -11.22 29.49
C TYR A 270 10.70 -12.20 30.48
N HIS A 271 10.51 -13.47 30.07
CA HIS A 271 10.00 -14.54 30.93
C HIS A 271 10.87 -14.82 32.16
N GLY A 272 12.16 -14.45 32.15
CA GLY A 272 13.00 -14.54 33.36
C GLY A 272 12.56 -13.59 34.48
N MET A 273 11.79 -12.55 34.15
CA MET A 273 11.33 -11.53 35.09
C MET A 273 9.91 -11.77 35.58
N PHE A 274 9.05 -12.28 34.70
CA PHE A 274 7.70 -12.74 35.03
C PHE A 274 7.77 -14.24 35.33
N ASN A 275 8.19 -14.56 36.56
CA ASN A 275 8.19 -15.93 37.05
C ASN A 275 6.91 -16.22 37.85
N HIS A 276 6.68 -17.49 38.17
CA HIS A 276 5.49 -17.94 38.87
C HIS A 276 5.28 -17.23 40.22
N ALA A 277 6.34 -17.06 41.02
CA ALA A 277 6.23 -16.39 42.33
C ALA A 277 5.85 -14.92 42.20
N TYR A 278 6.41 -14.22 41.21
CA TYR A 278 6.01 -12.85 40.88
C TYR A 278 4.54 -12.79 40.47
N PHE A 279 4.11 -13.70 39.59
CA PHE A 279 2.74 -13.77 39.10
C PHE A 279 1.73 -14.03 40.23
N VAL A 280 2.01 -14.96 41.15
CA VAL A 280 1.16 -15.23 42.32
C VAL A 280 1.00 -13.98 43.20
N ASN A 281 2.10 -13.28 43.48
CA ASN A 281 2.05 -12.03 44.26
C ASN A 281 1.25 -10.94 43.55
N TRP A 282 1.40 -10.81 42.23
CA TRP A 282 0.64 -9.86 41.43
C TRP A 282 -0.85 -10.21 41.37
N MET A 283 -1.18 -11.48 41.19
CA MET A 283 -2.56 -11.98 41.20
C MET A 283 -3.22 -11.70 42.56
N LYS A 284 -2.49 -11.84 43.67
CA LYS A 284 -3.01 -11.46 44.99
C LYS A 284 -3.43 -9.99 45.03
N GLU A 285 -2.58 -9.07 44.54
CA GLU A 285 -2.92 -7.64 44.48
C GLU A 285 -4.13 -7.37 43.58
N LEU A 286 -4.24 -8.06 42.45
CA LEU A 286 -5.41 -7.98 41.58
C LEU A 286 -6.69 -8.41 42.32
N MET A 287 -6.65 -9.52 43.06
CA MET A 287 -7.79 -10.00 43.83
C MET A 287 -8.15 -9.03 44.96
N ASP A 288 -7.15 -8.50 45.68
CA ASP A 288 -7.37 -7.49 46.73
C ASP A 288 -8.05 -6.22 46.16
N GLU A 289 -7.64 -5.76 44.97
CA GLU A 289 -8.30 -4.63 44.28
C GLU A 289 -9.73 -4.94 43.84
N LEU A 290 -9.99 -6.16 43.35
CA LEU A 290 -11.35 -6.59 42.97
C LEU A 290 -12.28 -6.66 44.19
N ASP A 291 -11.78 -7.13 45.34
CA ASP A 291 -12.52 -7.18 46.59
C ASP A 291 -12.87 -5.77 47.09
N VAL A 292 -11.93 -4.83 47.03
CA VAL A 292 -12.19 -3.42 47.36
C VAL A 292 -13.25 -2.79 46.44
N LEU A 293 -13.31 -3.22 45.18
CA LEU A 293 -14.32 -2.78 44.21
C LEU A 293 -15.66 -3.54 44.32
N GLY A 294 -15.76 -4.51 45.24
CA GLY A 294 -16.96 -5.34 45.40
C GLY A 294 -17.27 -6.23 44.20
N LYS A 295 -16.25 -6.60 43.41
CA LYS A 295 -16.41 -7.39 42.18
C LYS A 295 -16.30 -8.88 42.48
N SER A 296 -17.44 -9.52 42.67
CA SER A 296 -17.54 -10.97 42.84
C SER A 296 -17.80 -11.70 41.52
N GLY A 297 -17.31 -12.94 41.44
CA GLY A 297 -17.61 -13.83 40.32
C GLY A 297 -16.97 -13.40 39.01
N ALA A 298 -15.87 -12.64 39.02
CA ALA A 298 -15.24 -12.16 37.81
C ALA A 298 -14.65 -13.28 36.92
N VAL A 299 -14.43 -12.98 35.63
CA VAL A 299 -13.68 -13.83 34.69
C VAL A 299 -12.35 -13.17 34.36
N ILE A 300 -11.25 -13.86 34.64
CA ILE A 300 -9.90 -13.37 34.31
C ILE A 300 -9.44 -14.03 33.01
N VAL A 301 -9.14 -13.19 32.02
CA VAL A 301 -8.67 -13.57 30.69
C VAL A 301 -7.18 -13.29 30.59
N MET A 302 -6.40 -14.34 30.31
CA MET A 302 -4.94 -14.29 30.21
C MET A 302 -4.44 -15.29 29.17
N ASP A 303 -3.19 -15.18 28.75
CA ASP A 303 -2.58 -16.13 27.83
C ASP A 303 -2.22 -17.47 28.52
N ASN A 304 -1.81 -18.46 27.71
CA ASN A 304 -1.47 -19.81 28.19
C ASN A 304 0.03 -19.96 28.53
N ALA A 305 0.66 -18.91 29.09
CA ALA A 305 2.05 -19.00 29.50
C ALA A 305 2.26 -20.07 30.58
N SER A 306 3.40 -20.76 30.54
CA SER A 306 3.66 -21.89 31.45
C SER A 306 3.75 -21.47 32.92
N TYR A 307 4.24 -20.26 33.22
CA TYR A 307 4.38 -19.77 34.59
C TYR A 307 3.04 -19.34 35.23
N HIS A 308 1.97 -19.18 34.45
CA HIS A 308 0.60 -18.98 34.98
C HIS A 308 0.06 -20.24 35.65
N LYS A 309 0.58 -21.43 35.29
CA LYS A 309 0.10 -22.74 35.72
C LYS A 309 1.03 -23.43 36.73
N GLY A 310 1.85 -22.64 37.43
CA GLY A 310 2.70 -23.21 38.47
C GLY A 310 1.87 -23.78 39.62
N VAL A 311 2.37 -24.87 40.20
CA VAL A 311 1.75 -25.53 41.35
C VAL A 311 2.60 -25.29 42.60
N PRO A 312 1.99 -25.28 43.80
CA PRO A 312 2.73 -25.24 45.06
C PRO A 312 3.82 -26.31 45.13
N HIS A 313 4.94 -26.00 45.81
CA HIS A 313 6.10 -26.89 45.87
C HIS A 313 5.79 -28.27 46.51
N ASP A 314 4.82 -28.29 47.41
CA ASP A 314 4.29 -29.46 48.11
C ASP A 314 3.28 -30.28 47.30
N THR A 315 2.93 -29.84 46.08
CA THR A 315 2.03 -30.59 45.20
C THR A 315 2.66 -31.94 44.85
N PRO A 316 1.99 -33.07 45.14
CA PRO A 316 2.49 -34.39 44.78
C PRO A 316 2.73 -34.46 43.27
N LYS A 317 3.96 -34.77 42.88
CA LYS A 317 4.29 -35.05 41.48
C LYS A 317 3.96 -36.51 41.22
N GLY A 318 3.10 -36.77 40.24
CA GLY A 318 2.80 -38.13 39.82
C GLY A 318 4.09 -38.84 39.44
N THR A 319 4.36 -39.96 40.12
CA THR A 319 5.39 -40.94 39.76
C THR A 319 5.08 -41.59 38.43
#